data_AF-A0A6N6LFE5-F1
#
_entry.id   AF-A0A6N6LFE5-F1
#
_cell.length_a   1.000
_cell.length_b   1.000
_cell.length_c   1.000
_cell.angle_alpha   90.00
_cell.angle_beta   90.00
_cell.angle_gamma   90.00
#
_symmetry.space_group_name_H-M   'P 1'
#
loop_
_entity.id
_entity.type
_entity.pdbx_description
1 polymer ?
#
loop_
_entity_poly.entity_id
_entity_poly.type
_entity_poly.pdbx_seq_one_letter_code
_entity_poly.pdbx_strand_id
1 'polypeptide(L)'
;MNTATFKAFAMIGVGLAMSATALAAPQPAVSCEQIRAQIQAQTGVRDTPDTALLDTLSEHPACRFTAAEVYRAAFGDRPMPSNPRRSDRAGGRDDDD
;
A
#
# COMPACT_ATOMS: atom_id res chain seq x y z
N MET A 1 10.00 64.40 -17.67
CA MET A 1 8.59 64.11 -17.34
C MET A 1 8.28 62.67 -17.72
N ASN A 2 7.67 61.97 -16.79
CA ASN A 2 7.37 60.54 -16.81
C ASN A 2 6.14 60.25 -17.67
N THR A 3 6.09 59.11 -18.37
CA THR A 3 4.92 58.21 -18.31
C THR A 3 5.27 56.80 -18.80
N ALA A 4 5.10 55.83 -17.91
CA ALA A 4 5.15 54.40 -18.18
C ALA A 4 3.79 53.92 -18.69
N THR A 5 3.73 52.88 -19.55
CA THR A 5 2.64 51.89 -19.50
C THR A 5 3.10 50.53 -20.06
N PHE A 6 3.18 49.56 -19.14
CA PHE A 6 3.33 48.13 -19.37
C PHE A 6 2.06 47.53 -20.00
N LYS A 7 2.21 46.55 -20.90
CA LYS A 7 1.21 45.52 -21.19
C LYS A 7 1.97 44.29 -21.74
N ALA A 8 2.47 43.40 -20.89
CA ALA A 8 1.76 42.31 -20.20
C ALA A 8 1.10 41.30 -21.16
N PHE A 9 1.71 40.11 -21.18
CA PHE A 9 1.09 38.79 -21.29
C PHE A 9 0.73 38.19 -22.67
N ALA A 10 1.61 37.25 -23.08
CA ALA A 10 1.34 35.82 -23.22
C ALA A 10 0.24 35.33 -24.18
N MET A 11 0.69 34.72 -25.28
CA MET A 11 0.01 33.63 -26.02
C MET A 11 1.18 32.73 -26.50
N ILE A 12 1.62 31.63 -25.87
CA ILE A 12 0.94 30.35 -25.52
C ILE A 12 -0.12 30.00 -26.57
N GLY A 13 -0.04 28.91 -27.33
CA GLY A 13 0.87 27.78 -27.28
C GLY A 13 0.62 26.87 -28.49
N VAL A 14 1.66 26.12 -28.83
CA VAL A 14 1.69 25.10 -29.87
C VAL A 14 0.71 23.98 -29.51
N GLY A 15 -0.35 23.82 -30.30
CA GLY A 15 -1.28 22.70 -30.18
C GLY A 15 -0.70 21.44 -30.81
N LEU A 16 -0.01 20.61 -30.02
CA LEU A 16 0.16 19.19 -30.34
C LEU A 16 -1.14 18.47 -29.98
N ALA A 17 -1.97 18.22 -30.98
CA ALA A 17 -3.05 17.25 -30.87
C ALA A 17 -2.44 15.85 -30.87
N MET A 18 -2.26 15.25 -29.68
CA MET A 18 -2.04 13.82 -29.56
C MET A 18 -3.40 13.12 -29.46
N SER A 19 -3.82 12.57 -30.59
CA SER A 19 -4.88 11.57 -30.70
C SER A 19 -4.38 10.27 -30.08
N ALA A 20 -4.56 10.11 -28.77
CA ALA A 20 -4.30 8.84 -28.10
C ALA A 20 -5.46 7.87 -28.42
N THR A 21 -5.24 7.02 -29.41
CA THR A 21 -5.98 5.77 -29.57
C THR A 21 -5.68 4.90 -28.35
N ALA A 22 -6.58 4.90 -27.36
CA ALA A 22 -6.53 3.97 -26.24
C ALA A 22 -6.86 2.56 -26.76
N LEU A 23 -5.84 1.87 -27.31
CA LEU A 23 -5.81 0.42 -27.31
C LEU A 23 -5.96 -0.03 -25.86
N ALA A 24 -6.84 -1.00 -25.64
CA ALA A 24 -7.02 -1.70 -24.37
C ALA A 24 -5.66 -2.11 -23.81
N ALA A 25 -5.11 -1.30 -22.91
CA ALA A 25 -3.98 -1.69 -22.10
C ALA A 25 -4.49 -2.83 -21.21
N PRO A 26 -3.78 -3.98 -21.12
CA PRO A 26 -4.06 -4.91 -20.04
C PRO A 26 -3.98 -4.10 -18.75
N GLN A 27 -5.04 -4.12 -17.94
CA GLN A 27 -5.02 -3.58 -16.60
C GLN A 27 -3.70 -4.05 -15.97
N PRO A 28 -2.82 -3.14 -15.51
CA PRO A 28 -1.51 -3.55 -15.03
C PRO A 28 -1.76 -4.57 -13.91
N ALA A 29 -1.43 -5.84 -14.16
CA ALA A 29 -1.50 -6.88 -13.16
C ALA A 29 -0.66 -6.37 -11.98
N VAL A 30 -1.30 -6.11 -10.85
CA VAL A 30 -0.65 -5.49 -9.70
C VAL A 30 0.50 -6.40 -9.28
N SER A 31 1.73 -5.92 -9.36
CA SER A 31 2.89 -6.76 -9.05
C SER A 31 3.01 -6.99 -7.55
N CYS A 32 3.63 -8.10 -7.13
CA CYS A 32 3.86 -8.38 -5.70
C CYS A 32 4.52 -7.19 -4.97
N GLU A 33 5.45 -6.50 -5.63
CA GLU A 33 6.14 -5.34 -5.07
C GLU A 33 5.22 -4.11 -4.96
N GLN A 34 4.29 -3.92 -5.90
CA GLN A 34 3.28 -2.86 -5.79
C GLN A 34 2.33 -3.13 -4.62
N ILE A 35 1.90 -4.38 -4.44
CA ILE A 35 1.06 -4.77 -3.29
C ILE A 35 1.84 -4.54 -1.98
N ARG A 36 3.11 -4.96 -1.91
CA ARG A 36 3.96 -4.72 -0.73
C ARG A 36 4.14 -3.23 -0.45
N ALA A 37 4.39 -2.42 -1.48
CA ALA A 37 4.49 -0.97 -1.35
C ALA A 37 3.17 -0.36 -0.85
N GLN A 38 2.02 -0.85 -1.33
CA GLN A 38 0.70 -0.41 -0.87
C GLN A 38 0.47 -0.76 0.61
N ILE A 39 0.84 -1.97 1.05
CA ILE A 39 0.77 -2.37 2.46
C ILE A 39 1.68 -1.47 3.32
N GLN A 40 2.90 -1.17 2.86
CA GLN A 40 3.85 -0.33 3.60
C GLN A 40 3.45 1.15 3.64
N ALA A 41 2.78 1.63 2.58
CA ALA A 41 2.27 2.99 2.50
C ALA A 41 0.99 3.20 3.32
N GLN A 42 0.37 2.14 3.83
CA GLN A 42 -0.71 2.30 4.80
C GLN A 42 -0.18 2.99 6.04
N THR A 43 -0.84 4.08 6.41
CA THR A 43 -0.56 4.82 7.62
C THR A 43 -1.80 4.84 8.50
N GLY A 44 -1.58 4.74 9.80
CA GLY A 44 -2.65 4.78 10.79
C GLY A 44 -3.25 3.41 11.09
N VAL A 45 -3.99 3.36 12.20
CA VAL A 45 -4.63 2.14 12.69
C VAL A 45 -6.05 2.11 12.18
N ARG A 46 -6.46 0.97 11.61
CA ARG A 46 -7.85 0.74 11.20
C ARG A 46 -8.56 -0.11 12.25
N ASP A 47 -9.77 0.30 12.61
CA ASP A 47 -10.63 -0.49 13.50
C ASP A 47 -11.24 -1.70 12.81
N THR A 48 -11.60 -1.52 11.54
CA THR A 48 -12.18 -2.54 10.67
C THR A 48 -11.14 -2.99 9.64
N PRO A 49 -11.02 -4.32 9.38
CA PRO A 49 -10.07 -4.83 8.40
C PRO A 49 -10.39 -4.37 6.98
N ASP A 50 -9.38 -4.06 6.19
CA ASP A 50 -9.51 -3.80 4.75
C ASP A 50 -9.67 -5.11 3.97
N THR A 51 -10.92 -5.50 3.70
CA THR A 51 -11.21 -6.74 2.98
C THR A 51 -10.79 -6.70 1.51
N ALA A 52 -10.81 -5.53 0.86
CA ALA A 52 -10.42 -5.41 -0.54
C ALA A 52 -8.92 -5.68 -0.72
N LEU A 53 -8.10 -5.20 0.22
CA LEU A 53 -6.67 -5.49 0.17
C LEU A 53 -6.38 -6.96 0.54
N LEU A 54 -7.13 -7.54 1.49
CA LEU A 54 -7.03 -8.97 1.80
C LEU A 54 -7.41 -9.87 0.61
N ASP A 55 -8.43 -9.50 -0.15
CA ASP A 55 -8.82 -10.21 -1.38
C ASP A 55 -7.70 -10.12 -2.41
N THR A 56 -7.12 -8.93 -2.60
CA THR A 56 -5.95 -8.72 -3.47
C THR A 56 -4.78 -9.64 -3.07
N LEU A 57 -4.49 -9.79 -1.77
CA LEU A 57 -3.44 -10.69 -1.29
C LEU A 57 -3.76 -12.16 -1.58
N SER A 58 -5.04 -12.53 -1.45
CA SER A 58 -5.54 -13.90 -1.66
C SER A 58 -5.49 -14.31 -3.14
N GLU A 59 -5.70 -13.36 -4.05
CA GLU A 59 -5.54 -13.54 -5.50
C GLU A 59 -4.07 -13.73 -5.92
N HIS A 60 -3.12 -13.36 -5.04
CA HIS A 60 -1.68 -13.39 -5.32
C HIS A 60 -0.89 -14.31 -4.36
N PRO A 61 -1.23 -15.61 -4.23
CA PRO A 61 -0.57 -16.51 -3.29
C PRO A 61 0.90 -16.77 -3.64
N ALA A 62 1.30 -16.53 -4.90
CA ALA A 62 2.68 -16.64 -5.37
C ALA A 62 3.62 -15.63 -4.70
N CYS A 63 3.11 -14.49 -4.22
CA CYS A 63 3.91 -13.41 -3.63
C CYS A 63 4.44 -13.72 -2.21
N ARG A 64 3.96 -14.80 -1.57
CA ARG A 64 4.42 -15.26 -0.24
C ARG A 64 4.45 -14.15 0.81
N PHE A 65 3.37 -13.38 0.92
CA PHE A 65 3.25 -12.33 1.95
C PHE A 65 3.38 -12.91 3.36
N THR A 66 4.11 -12.20 4.20
CA THR A 66 4.30 -12.55 5.60
C THR A 66 3.04 -12.26 6.42
N ALA A 67 2.86 -12.93 7.55
CA ALA A 67 1.73 -12.68 8.43
C ALA A 67 1.67 -11.21 8.92
N ALA A 68 2.83 -10.57 9.08
CA ALA A 68 2.91 -9.15 9.44
C ALA A 68 2.42 -8.23 8.32
N GLU A 69 2.76 -8.52 7.06
CA GLU A 69 2.26 -7.79 5.90
C GLU A 69 0.74 -7.97 5.74
N VAL A 70 0.23 -9.20 5.90
CA VAL A 70 -1.22 -9.47 5.82
C VAL A 70 -1.97 -8.77 6.98
N TYR A 71 -1.41 -8.77 8.19
CA TYR A 71 -2.01 -8.09 9.33
C TYR A 71 -2.01 -6.57 9.15
N ARG A 72 -0.92 -6.01 8.63
CA ARG A 72 -0.84 -4.59 8.26
C ARG A 72 -1.79 -4.24 7.12
N ALA A 73 -1.95 -5.13 6.14
CA ALA A 73 -2.90 -4.94 5.06
C ALA A 73 -4.34 -4.79 5.60
N ALA A 74 -4.68 -5.61 6.60
CA ALA A 74 -5.99 -5.54 7.26
C ALA A 74 -6.13 -4.32 8.18
N PHE A 75 -5.20 -4.12 9.12
CA PHE A 75 -5.37 -3.22 10.26
C PHE A 75 -4.45 -1.98 10.25
N GLY A 76 -3.66 -1.79 9.19
CA GLY A 76 -2.66 -0.74 9.10
C GLY A 76 -1.55 -0.91 10.13
N ASP A 77 -1.18 0.17 10.82
CA ASP A 77 -0.09 0.19 11.80
C ASP A 77 -0.45 -0.44 13.16
N ARG A 78 -1.56 -1.17 13.24
CA ARG A 78 -1.94 -1.87 14.48
C ARG A 78 -0.80 -2.80 14.89
N PRO A 79 -0.36 -2.81 16.16
CA PRO A 79 0.61 -3.79 16.62
C PRO A 79 0.03 -5.19 16.49
N MET A 80 0.80 -6.10 15.88
CA MET A 80 0.42 -7.50 15.78
C MET A 80 0.42 -8.09 17.20
N PRO A 81 -0.66 -8.76 17.64
CA PRO A 81 -0.68 -9.37 18.96
C PRO A 81 0.41 -10.43 19.05
N SER A 82 1.36 -10.25 19.98
CA SER A 82 2.36 -11.27 20.29
C SER A 82 1.63 -12.47 20.84
N ASN A 83 1.73 -13.62 20.17
CA ASN A 83 1.06 -14.84 20.61
C ASN A 83 1.80 -15.42 21.82
N PRO A 84 1.23 -15.37 23.05
CA PRO A 84 1.92 -15.84 24.26
C PRO A 84 2.11 -17.37 24.29
N ARG A 85 1.41 -18.12 23.43
CA ARG A 85 1.33 -19.60 23.47
C ARG A 85 2.64 -20.36 23.20
N ARG A 86 3.75 -19.67 22.93
CA ARG A 86 5.06 -20.31 22.76
C ARG A 86 5.89 -20.34 24.05
N SER A 87 5.51 -19.58 25.08
CA SER A 87 6.29 -19.46 26.31
C SER A 87 5.91 -20.49 27.39
N ASP A 88 4.70 -21.04 27.35
CA ASP A 88 4.18 -21.91 28.44
C ASP A 88 4.70 -23.35 28.41
N ARG A 89 5.48 -23.77 27.39
CA ARG A 89 5.98 -25.15 27.28
C ARG A 89 7.38 -25.37 27.88
N ALA A 90 8.00 -24.34 28.44
CA ALA A 90 9.40 -24.42 28.92
C ALA A 90 9.54 -24.65 30.44
N GLY A 91 8.45 -24.67 31.22
CA GLY A 91 8.55 -24.59 32.69
C GLY A 91 8.08 -25.80 33.50
N GLY A 92 7.82 -26.96 32.89
CA GLY A 92 7.20 -28.10 33.59
C GLY A 92 8.09 -29.33 33.63
N ARG A 93 9.25 -29.26 34.29
CA ARG A 93 10.04 -30.44 34.67
C ARG A 93 11.14 -30.06 35.64
N ASP A 94 10.77 -29.79 36.88
CA ASP A 94 11.61 -29.96 38.06
C ASP A 94 10.65 -30.23 39.23
N ASP A 95 11.09 -31.07 40.16
CA ASP A 95 10.37 -31.59 41.35
C ASP A 95 9.49 -32.82 41.13
N ASP A 96 10.13 -34.00 41.15
CA ASP A 96 9.58 -35.18 41.82
C ASP A 96 10.72 -35.83 42.64
N ASP A 97 10.41 -36.07 43.92
CA ASP A 97 11.23 -36.55 45.06
C ASP A 97 12.10 -37.81 44.84
#